data_AF-A0A7L4HL47-F1
#
_entry.id   AF-A0A7L4HL47-F1
#
_cell.length_a   1.000
_cell.length_b   1.000
_cell.length_c   1.000
_cell.angle_alpha   90.00
_cell.angle_beta   90.00
_cell.angle_gamma   90.00
#
_symmetry.space_group_name_H-M   'P 1'
#
loop_
_entity.id
_entity.type
_entity.pdbx_description
1 polymer ?
#
loop_
_entity_poly.entity_id
_entity_poly.type
_entity_poly.pdbx_seq_one_letter_code
_entity_poly.pdbx_strand_id
1 'polypeptide(L)'
;MPALRPLVKPKIVKKRTKKFIRHQSDRYVKIKRNWRKPRGIDNRVRRRFKGQILMPNIGYGSNKKTKHMLPTGFRKFLVHNVKELEVLMMSNKSYCAEIAHNVSSKNRKIIVERAAQLAIKITNPNARLRSEENE
;
A
#
# COMPACT_ATOMS: atom_id res chain seq x y z
N MET A 1 24.35 -4.38 -6.26
CA MET A 1 24.07 -4.10 -4.83
C MET A 1 23.24 -5.25 -4.24
N PRO A 2 23.65 -5.87 -3.13
CA PRO A 2 22.88 -6.94 -2.49
C PRO A 2 21.50 -6.41 -2.09
N ALA A 3 20.46 -7.19 -2.39
CA ALA A 3 19.08 -6.80 -2.09
C ALA A 3 18.87 -6.77 -0.57
N LEU A 4 18.56 -5.59 -0.02
CA LEU A 4 18.22 -5.40 1.39
C LEU A 4 17.03 -6.30 1.77
N ARG A 5 17.28 -7.17 2.76
CA ARG A 5 16.29 -8.11 3.32
C ARG A 5 15.64 -7.50 4.56
N PRO A 6 14.32 -7.70 4.75
CA PRO A 6 13.66 -7.24 5.96
C PRO A 6 14.15 -8.04 7.17
N LEU A 7 14.15 -7.43 8.36
CA LEU A 7 14.55 -8.10 9.59
C LEU A 7 13.63 -9.28 9.93
N VAL A 8 12.32 -9.09 9.75
CA VAL A 8 11.30 -10.11 10.04
C VAL A 8 10.34 -10.19 8.87
N LYS A 9 10.05 -11.42 8.41
CA LYS A 9 9.06 -11.69 7.36
C LYS A 9 8.00 -12.68 7.85
N PRO A 10 7.06 -12.25 8.72
CA PRO A 10 5.99 -13.12 9.18
C PRO A 10 5.03 -13.46 8.03
N LYS A 11 4.38 -14.63 8.06
CA LYS A 11 3.35 -15.00 7.08
C LYS A 11 2.17 -14.03 7.19
N ILE A 12 1.88 -13.32 6.10
CA ILE A 12 0.76 -12.36 6.04
C ILE A 12 -0.52 -13.12 5.73
N VAL A 13 -1.37 -13.32 6.73
CA VAL A 13 -2.72 -13.89 6.54
C VAL A 13 -3.73 -12.77 6.34
N LYS A 14 -4.43 -12.78 5.19
CA LYS A 14 -5.56 -11.88 4.91
C LYS A 14 -6.86 -12.66 5.07
N LYS A 15 -7.71 -12.24 6.01
CA LYS A 15 -9.01 -12.88 6.27
C LYS A 15 -9.99 -12.81 5.10
N ARG A 16 -9.83 -11.79 4.24
CA ARG A 16 -10.61 -11.61 3.02
C ARG A 16 -9.74 -10.89 1.98
N THR A 17 -9.77 -11.39 0.75
CA THR A 17 -9.09 -10.79 -0.42
C THR A 17 -10.06 -9.97 -1.28
N LYS A 18 -11.32 -10.41 -1.40
CA LYS A 18 -12.37 -9.71 -2.15
C LYS A 18 -12.68 -8.34 -1.51
N LYS A 19 -12.74 -7.30 -2.33
CA LYS A 19 -13.16 -5.94 -1.89
C LYS A 19 -14.60 -5.95 -1.39
N PHE A 20 -14.90 -5.06 -0.44
CA PHE A 20 -16.28 -4.77 -0.05
C PHE A 20 -16.86 -3.76 -1.05
N ILE A 21 -17.70 -4.25 -1.96
CA ILE A 21 -18.34 -3.43 -2.99
C ILE A 21 -19.72 -2.95 -2.52
N ARG A 22 -20.14 -1.77 -2.97
CA ARG A 22 -21.50 -1.27 -2.71
C ARG A 22 -22.56 -2.14 -3.38
N HIS A 23 -23.65 -2.41 -2.68
CA HIS A 23 -24.81 -3.11 -3.24
C HIS A 23 -25.31 -2.43 -4.53
N GLN A 24 -25.62 -3.22 -5.57
CA GLN A 24 -26.09 -2.78 -6.89
C GLN A 24 -25.12 -1.89 -7.69
N SER A 25 -23.84 -1.81 -7.30
CA SER A 25 -22.81 -1.11 -8.10
C SER A 25 -22.38 -1.87 -9.35
N ASP A 26 -22.74 -3.14 -9.44
CA ASP A 26 -22.66 -4.00 -10.61
C ASP A 26 -23.78 -3.74 -11.62
N ARG A 27 -24.97 -3.36 -11.14
CA ARG A 27 -26.16 -3.15 -11.98
C ARG A 27 -26.23 -1.76 -12.61
N TYR A 28 -25.78 -0.72 -11.91
CA TYR A 28 -25.94 0.66 -12.35
C TYR A 28 -24.62 1.43 -12.37
N VAL A 29 -24.28 2.04 -13.50
CA VAL A 29 -23.07 2.85 -13.68
C VAL A 29 -23.02 4.04 -12.70
N LYS A 30 -24.18 4.65 -12.40
CA LYS A 30 -24.29 5.75 -11.43
C LYS A 30 -23.88 5.36 -10.00
N ILE A 31 -23.96 4.07 -9.66
CA ILE A 31 -23.61 3.57 -8.32
C ILE A 31 -22.15 3.13 -8.32
N LYS A 32 -21.26 4.00 -7.83
CA LYS A 32 -19.84 3.67 -7.67
C LYS A 32 -19.64 2.50 -6.68
N ARG A 33 -18.60 1.70 -6.92
CA ARG A 33 -18.26 0.49 -6.13
C ARG A 33 -17.81 0.75 -4.69
N ASN A 34 -17.52 2.00 -4.32
CA ASN A 34 -17.08 2.39 -2.97
C ASN A 34 -18.12 2.02 -1.91
N TRP A 35 -17.71 1.24 -0.90
CA TRP A 35 -18.61 0.73 0.14
C TRP A 35 -19.43 1.85 0.80
N ARG A 36 -20.74 1.61 0.94
CA ARG A 36 -21.66 2.42 1.74
C ARG A 36 -22.59 1.48 2.50
N LYS A 37 -22.85 1.78 3.77
CA LYS A 37 -23.75 0.96 4.61
C LYS A 37 -25.19 1.12 4.11
N PRO A 38 -25.89 0.04 3.70
CA PRO A 38 -27.28 0.11 3.29
C PRO A 38 -28.18 0.43 4.50
N ARG A 39 -29.14 1.35 4.33
CA ARG A 39 -30.03 1.83 5.41
C ARG A 39 -31.52 1.48 5.21
N GLY A 40 -31.93 1.10 4.00
CA GLY A 40 -33.34 0.85 3.67
C GLY A 40 -33.98 -0.30 4.48
N ILE A 41 -35.28 -0.17 4.75
CA ILE A 41 -36.03 -1.09 5.61
C ILE A 41 -36.01 -2.53 5.09
N ASP A 42 -36.23 -2.75 3.79
CA ASP A 42 -36.29 -4.08 3.14
C ASP A 42 -34.97 -4.52 2.49
N ASN A 43 -33.87 -3.80 2.74
CA ASN A 43 -32.61 -4.11 2.09
C ASN A 43 -32.04 -5.47 2.55
N ARG A 44 -31.92 -6.41 1.61
CA ARG A 44 -31.43 -7.78 1.85
C ARG A 44 -30.02 -7.84 2.43
N VAL A 45 -29.13 -6.92 2.05
CA VAL A 45 -27.75 -6.86 2.58
C VAL A 45 -27.77 -6.42 4.05
N ARG A 46 -28.58 -5.39 4.38
CA ARG A 46 -28.73 -4.89 5.76
C ARG A 46 -29.24 -5.99 6.69
N ARG A 47 -30.24 -6.76 6.23
CA ARG A 47 -30.85 -7.89 6.95
C ARG A 47 -30.01 -9.19 6.92
N ARG A 48 -28.85 -9.20 6.23
CA ARG A 48 -27.90 -10.33 6.17
C ARG A 48 -28.47 -11.65 5.62
N PHE A 49 -29.31 -11.59 4.59
CA PHE A 49 -29.80 -12.80 3.92
C PHE A 49 -28.65 -13.63 3.33
N LYS A 50 -28.77 -14.96 3.39
CA LYS A 50 -27.81 -15.91 2.76
C LYS A 50 -27.71 -15.64 1.25
N GLY A 51 -26.50 -15.79 0.71
CA GLY A 51 -26.21 -15.57 -0.72
C GLY A 51 -25.99 -14.12 -1.12
N GLN A 52 -26.20 -13.16 -0.22
CA GLN A 52 -25.95 -11.74 -0.50
C GLN A 52 -24.52 -11.31 -0.12
N ILE A 53 -24.05 -10.19 -0.68
CA ILE A 53 -22.74 -9.59 -0.37
C ILE A 53 -22.56 -9.35 1.14
N LEU A 54 -21.37 -9.67 1.64
CA LEU A 54 -21.03 -9.49 3.05
C LEU A 54 -20.71 -8.02 3.36
N MET A 55 -21.12 -7.56 4.55
CA MET A 55 -20.78 -6.23 5.06
C MET A 55 -19.43 -6.25 5.79
N PRO A 56 -18.66 -5.13 5.77
CA PRO A 56 -17.50 -4.96 6.63
C PRO A 56 -17.90 -5.04 8.11
N ASN A 57 -17.08 -5.73 8.89
CA ASN A 57 -17.15 -5.82 10.35
C ASN A 57 -15.73 -5.86 10.94
N ILE A 58 -15.61 -5.67 12.26
CA ILE A 58 -14.33 -5.69 12.97
C ILE A 58 -13.63 -7.06 12.89
N GLY A 59 -14.40 -8.14 12.71
CA GLY A 59 -13.90 -9.52 12.57
C GLY A 59 -12.96 -9.70 11.37
N TYR A 60 -13.10 -8.91 10.30
CA TYR A 60 -12.18 -8.91 9.15
C TYR A 60 -10.85 -8.19 9.42
N GLY A 61 -10.65 -7.57 10.59
CA GLY A 61 -9.41 -6.91 10.96
C GLY A 61 -8.20 -7.83 10.82
N SER A 62 -7.16 -7.36 10.12
CA SER A 62 -5.88 -8.06 9.99
C SER A 62 -5.12 -8.08 11.33
N ASN A 63 -4.23 -9.06 11.52
CA ASN A 63 -3.38 -9.13 12.71
C ASN A 63 -2.58 -7.81 12.88
N LYS A 64 -2.53 -7.26 14.09
CA LYS A 64 -1.81 -6.02 14.43
C LYS A 64 -0.34 -6.07 13.99
N LYS A 65 0.34 -7.22 14.11
CA LYS A 65 1.76 -7.38 13.73
C LYS A 65 1.99 -7.22 12.22
N THR A 66 1.08 -7.75 11.39
CA THR A 66 1.20 -7.76 9.91
C THR A 66 0.38 -6.67 9.22
N LYS A 67 -0.34 -5.84 10.00
CA LYS A 67 -1.12 -4.72 9.47
C LYS A 67 -0.17 -3.74 8.76
N HIS A 68 -0.56 -3.28 7.57
CA HIS A 68 0.22 -2.37 6.71
C HIS A 68 1.58 -2.90 6.21
N MET A 69 1.87 -4.20 6.38
CA MET A 69 3.07 -4.81 5.82
C MET A 69 2.90 -5.15 4.34
N LEU A 70 3.92 -4.86 3.54
CA LEU A 70 4.02 -5.24 2.13
C LEU A 70 4.34 -6.73 1.98
N PRO A 71 4.05 -7.34 0.80
CA PRO A 71 4.48 -8.71 0.51
C PRO A 71 6.00 -8.91 0.58
N THR A 72 6.77 -7.84 0.40
CA THR A 72 8.23 -7.82 0.54
C THR A 72 8.71 -7.95 1.98
N GLY A 73 7.82 -7.82 2.98
CA GLY A 73 8.12 -7.86 4.41
C GLY A 73 8.35 -6.48 5.06
N PHE A 74 8.50 -5.43 4.26
CA PHE A 74 8.70 -4.06 4.75
C PHE A 74 7.36 -3.35 5.01
N ARG A 75 7.40 -2.30 5.83
CA ARG A 75 6.34 -1.29 5.91
C ARG A 75 6.69 -0.10 5.03
N LYS A 76 5.70 0.43 4.32
CA LYS A 76 5.92 1.55 3.39
C LYS A 76 5.89 2.89 4.13
N PHE A 77 6.89 3.74 3.87
CA PHE A 77 6.97 5.12 4.34
C PHE A 77 7.03 6.05 3.12
N LEU A 78 6.12 7.03 3.05
CA LEU A 78 6.06 7.99 1.94
C LEU A 78 7.09 9.10 2.17
N VAL A 79 7.88 9.42 1.16
CA VAL A 79 8.96 10.40 1.22
C VAL A 79 8.77 11.50 0.17
N HIS A 80 8.93 12.76 0.57
CA HIS A 80 8.86 13.94 -0.28
C HIS A 80 10.22 14.58 -0.55
N ASN A 81 11.17 14.47 0.39
CA ASN A 81 12.49 15.09 0.31
C ASN A 81 13.60 14.16 0.83
N VAL A 82 14.85 14.62 0.70
CA VAL A 82 16.03 13.85 1.11
C VAL A 82 16.14 13.72 2.62
N LYS A 83 15.75 14.76 3.38
CA LYS A 83 15.83 14.78 4.86
C LYS A 83 14.93 13.70 5.49
N GLU A 84 13.78 13.45 4.90
CA GLU A 84 12.85 12.40 5.33
C GLU A 84 13.42 10.98 5.18
N LEU A 85 14.44 10.76 4.34
CA LEU A 85 15.16 9.47 4.30
C LEU A 85 15.99 9.24 5.56
N GLU A 86 16.49 10.29 6.21
CA GLU A 86 17.36 10.17 7.37
C GLU A 86 16.60 9.60 8.58
N VAL A 87 15.30 9.87 8.68
CA VAL A 87 14.39 9.24 9.66
C VAL A 87 14.39 7.71 9.54
N LEU A 88 14.63 7.18 8.34
CA LEU A 88 14.66 5.74 8.07
C LEU A 88 16.04 5.10 8.29
N MET A 89 17.08 5.88 8.61
CA MET A 89 18.45 5.39 8.75
C MET A 89 18.56 4.26 9.78
N MET A 90 17.96 4.44 10.97
CA MET A 90 17.95 3.40 12.02
C MET A 90 16.93 2.28 11.75
N SER A 91 15.96 2.50 10.87
CA SER A 91 14.80 1.61 10.66
C SER A 91 14.78 0.97 9.27
N ASN A 92 15.91 0.97 8.55
CA ASN A 92 16.05 0.55 7.15
C ASN A 92 15.72 -0.94 6.90
N LYS A 93 15.81 -1.81 7.92
CA LYS A 93 15.41 -3.23 7.85
C LYS A 93 13.92 -3.48 8.08
N SER A 94 13.17 -2.49 8.57
CA SER A 94 11.73 -2.60 8.87
C SER A 94 10.87 -1.82 7.89
N TYR A 95 11.37 -0.68 7.41
CA TYR A 95 10.65 0.21 6.51
C TYR A 95 11.35 0.32 5.15
N CYS A 96 10.54 0.55 4.13
CA CYS A 96 11.00 0.93 2.80
C CYS A 96 10.41 2.30 2.45
N ALA A 97 11.18 3.11 1.73
CA ALA A 97 10.72 4.40 1.23
C ALA A 97 9.90 4.23 -0.05
N GLU A 98 8.86 5.03 -0.23
CA GLU A 98 8.21 5.29 -1.50
C GLU A 98 8.29 6.78 -1.80
N ILE A 99 8.82 7.13 -2.98
CA ILE A 99 8.91 8.52 -3.40
C ILE A 99 7.53 9.01 -3.85
N ALA A 100 7.07 10.12 -3.28
CA ALA A 100 5.80 10.72 -3.60
C ALA A 100 5.66 11.10 -5.09
N HIS A 101 4.42 11.10 -5.58
CA HIS A 101 4.12 11.30 -7.00
C HIS A 101 4.42 12.73 -7.48
N ASN A 102 4.47 13.71 -6.59
CA ASN A 102 4.70 15.12 -6.91
C ASN A 102 6.20 15.48 -7.00
N VAL A 103 7.11 14.59 -6.60
CA VAL A 103 8.55 14.85 -6.65
C VAL A 103 9.06 14.83 -8.10
N SER A 104 9.80 15.88 -8.48
CA SER A 104 10.41 16.05 -9.80
C SER A 104 11.48 14.98 -10.08
N SER A 105 11.83 14.78 -11.35
CA SER A 105 12.87 13.82 -11.77
C SER A 105 14.26 14.17 -11.18
N LYS A 106 14.63 15.46 -11.19
CA LYS A 106 15.87 15.95 -10.58
C LYS A 106 15.99 15.57 -9.10
N ASN A 107 14.94 15.84 -8.33
CA ASN A 107 14.93 15.52 -6.89
C ASN A 107 14.85 14.01 -6.64
N ARG A 108 14.16 13.26 -7.51
CA ARG A 108 14.12 11.79 -7.47
C ARG A 108 15.51 11.17 -7.59
N LYS A 109 16.35 11.66 -8.50
CA LYS A 109 17.74 11.20 -8.65
C LYS A 109 18.51 11.32 -7.32
N ILE A 110 18.45 12.51 -6.70
CA ILE A 110 19.12 12.79 -5.43
C ILE A 110 18.60 11.88 -4.30
N ILE A 111 17.28 11.66 -4.22
CA ILE A 111 16.66 10.78 -3.24
C ILE A 111 17.12 9.33 -3.44
N VAL A 112 17.18 8.86 -4.69
CA VAL A 112 17.64 7.49 -5.00
C VAL A 112 19.11 7.29 -4.63
N GLU A 113 19.97 8.25 -5.00
CA GLU A 113 21.40 8.23 -4.66
C GLU A 113 21.61 8.23 -3.14
N ARG A 114 20.92 9.12 -2.41
CA ARG A 114 21.00 9.17 -0.95
C ARG A 114 20.48 7.89 -0.29
N ALA A 115 19.38 7.32 -0.79
CA ALA A 115 18.85 6.08 -0.26
C ALA A 115 19.80 4.89 -0.47
N ALA A 116 20.54 4.87 -1.59
CA ALA A 116 21.58 3.87 -1.83
C ALA A 116 22.71 3.98 -0.81
N GLN A 117 23.16 5.21 -0.50
CA GLN A 117 24.17 5.47 0.54
C GLN A 117 23.71 5.00 1.94
N LEU A 118 22.45 5.27 2.29
CA LEU A 118 21.86 4.91 3.59
C LEU A 118 21.39 3.44 3.67
N ALA A 119 21.58 2.66 2.61
CA ALA A 119 21.07 1.30 2.49
C ALA A 119 19.56 1.21 2.81
N ILE A 120 18.76 2.10 2.22
CA ILE A 120 17.30 2.12 2.33
C ILE A 120 16.69 1.58 1.04
N LYS A 121 15.75 0.63 1.19
CA LYS A 121 15.01 0.09 0.04
C LYS A 121 13.94 1.08 -0.42
N ILE A 122 13.95 1.44 -1.71
CA ILE A 122 12.90 2.23 -2.36
C ILE A 122 11.95 1.30 -3.15
N THR A 123 10.63 1.55 -3.10
CA THR A 123 9.64 0.77 -3.86
C THR A 123 9.53 1.15 -5.34
N ASN A 124 9.78 2.42 -5.67
CA ASN A 124 9.65 3.00 -7.01
C ASN A 124 10.94 3.72 -7.50
N PRO A 125 12.11 3.04 -7.54
CA PRO A 125 13.39 3.70 -7.80
C PRO A 125 13.50 4.32 -9.20
N ASN A 126 13.01 3.66 -10.25
CA ASN A 126 13.20 4.09 -11.64
C ASN A 126 12.08 5.02 -12.15
N ALA A 127 11.13 5.40 -11.30
CA ALA A 127 9.98 6.18 -11.76
C ALA A 127 10.43 7.60 -12.15
N ARG A 128 10.15 7.98 -13.42
CA ARG A 128 10.55 9.26 -14.08
C ARG A 128 12.04 9.45 -14.32
N LEU A 129 12.87 8.44 -14.09
CA LEU A 129 14.29 8.46 -14.45
C LEU A 129 14.45 7.67 -15.74
N ARG A 130 14.97 8.30 -16.80
CA ARG A 130 15.41 7.63 -18.01
C ARG A 130 16.94 7.58 -17.98
N SER A 131 17.52 6.44 -18.34
CA SER A 131 18.93 6.37 -18.74
C SER A 131 19.05 6.99 -20.12
N GLU A 132 20.08 7.81 -20.35
CA GLU A 132 20.57 8.03 -21.71
C GLU A 132 21.19 6.72 -22.18
N GLU A 133 20.75 6.21 -23.34
CA GLU A 133 21.47 5.16 -24.05
C GLU A 133 22.72 5.82 -24.62
N ASN A 134 23.88 5.47 -24.06
CA ASN A 134 25.15 5.83 -24.68
C ASN A 134 25.32 4.93 -25.90
N GLU A 135 25.42 5.54 -27.09
CA GLU A 135 25.84 4.91 -28.35
C GLU A 135 27.28 4.39 -28.25
#